data_AF-A0A969B055-F1
#
_entry.id   AF-A0A969B055-F1
#
_cell.length_a   1.000
_cell.length_b   1.000
_cell.length_c   1.000
_cell.angle_alpha   90.00
_cell.angle_beta   90.00
_cell.angle_gamma   90.00
#
_symmetry.space_group_name_H-M   'P 1'
#
loop_
_entity.id
_entity.type
_entity.pdbx_description
1 polymer ?
#
loop_
_entity_poly.entity_id
_entity_poly.type
_entity_poly.pdbx_seq_one_letter_code
_entity_poly.pdbx_strand_id
1 'polypeptide(L)'
;MVSVGILHSFSGPMAVSETPLRDAALMAIDEINRQGGVLGEEIIPFVEDGASTPRTFAAKAKKLIKRSQASTLFGCWTSACRKAVQLVVE
;
A
#
# COMPACT_ATOMS: atom_id res chain seq x y z
N MET A 1 7.18 13.48 9.13
CA MET A 1 6.08 12.66 8.60
C MET A 1 6.63 11.34 8.09
N VAL A 2 5.88 10.25 8.26
CA VAL A 2 6.23 8.91 7.75
C VAL A 2 5.28 8.56 6.60
N SER A 3 5.77 8.58 5.36
CA SER A 3 4.94 8.27 4.18
C SER A 3 4.83 6.76 3.97
N VAL A 4 3.61 6.23 4.01
CA VAL A 4 3.32 4.80 3.84
C VAL A 4 2.48 4.58 2.59
N GLY A 5 2.88 3.67 1.70
CA GLY A 5 2.05 3.26 0.57
C GLY A 5 1.17 2.06 0.93
N ILE A 6 -0.13 2.14 0.62
CA ILE A 6 -1.06 1.01 0.71
C ILE A 6 -1.41 0.58 -0.71
N LEU A 7 -1.01 -0.63 -1.08
CA LEU A 7 -1.19 -1.17 -2.43
C LEU A 7 -1.91 -2.51 -2.38
N HIS A 8 -3.23 -2.42 -2.50
CA HIS A 8 -4.18 -3.53 -2.50
C HIS A 8 -5.17 -3.39 -3.66
N SER A 9 -5.81 -4.49 -4.05
CA SER A 9 -6.88 -4.44 -5.04
C SER A 9 -8.20 -4.04 -4.42
N PHE A 10 -8.81 -2.96 -4.90
CA PHE A 10 -10.23 -2.67 -4.64
C PHE A 10 -11.06 -2.59 -5.93
N SER A 11 -10.43 -2.91 -7.06
CA SER A 11 -11.10 -3.38 -8.27
C SER A 11 -10.53 -4.73 -8.76
N GLY A 12 -11.29 -5.38 -9.64
CA GLY A 12 -10.94 -6.68 -10.20
C GLY A 12 -11.24 -7.87 -9.27
N PRO A 13 -10.85 -9.10 -9.68
CA PRO A 13 -11.24 -10.35 -8.99
C PRO A 13 -10.87 -10.44 -7.52
N MET A 14 -9.81 -9.75 -7.07
CA MET A 14 -9.36 -9.78 -5.68
C MET A 14 -9.98 -8.69 -4.80
N ALA A 15 -10.83 -7.81 -5.35
CA ALA A 15 -11.36 -6.66 -4.63
C ALA A 15 -12.04 -7.03 -3.31
N VAL A 16 -12.86 -8.09 -3.29
CA VAL A 16 -13.59 -8.52 -2.09
C VAL A 16 -12.63 -8.99 -0.99
N SER A 17 -11.53 -9.65 -1.34
CA SER A 17 -10.56 -10.16 -0.36
C SER A 17 -9.58 -9.10 0.11
N GLU A 18 -9.20 -8.17 -0.77
CA GLU A 18 -8.16 -7.19 -0.48
C GLU A 18 -8.69 -5.86 0.09
N THR A 19 -9.97 -5.53 -0.13
CA THR A 19 -10.59 -4.32 0.46
C THR A 19 -10.53 -4.31 1.99
N PRO A 20 -10.89 -5.40 2.71
CA PRO A 20 -10.78 -5.43 4.16
C PRO A 20 -9.33 -5.26 4.67
N LEU A 21 -8.33 -5.70 3.90
CA LEU A 21 -6.91 -5.54 4.27
C LEU A 21 -6.47 -4.07 4.18
N ARG A 22 -6.89 -3.37 3.12
CA ARG A 22 -6.70 -1.91 3.01
C ARG A 22 -7.34 -1.21 4.20
N ASP A 23 -8.58 -1.55 4.52
CA ASP A 23 -9.33 -0.88 5.58
C ASP A 23 -8.70 -1.15 6.96
N ALA A 24 -8.26 -2.38 7.22
CA ALA A 24 -7.53 -2.73 8.43
C ALA A 24 -6.18 -1.98 8.54
N ALA A 25 -5.45 -1.84 7.44
CA ALA A 25 -4.19 -1.07 7.44
C ALA A 25 -4.43 0.42 7.73
N LEU A 26 -5.49 1.01 7.14
CA LEU A 26 -5.87 2.40 7.40
C LEU A 26 -6.35 2.60 8.85
N MET A 27 -7.11 1.66 9.39
CA MET A 27 -7.54 1.67 10.79
C MET A 27 -6.34 1.63 11.74
N ALA A 28 -5.37 0.74 11.49
CA ALA A 28 -4.16 0.66 12.31
C ALA A 28 -3.33 1.96 12.24
N ILE A 29 -3.25 2.59 11.06
CA ILE A 29 -2.57 3.87 10.90
C ILE A 29 -3.26 4.98 11.70
N ASP A 30 -4.60 5.06 11.67
CA ASP A 30 -5.36 6.01 12.49
C ASP A 30 -5.09 5.80 13.99
N GLU A 31 -5.15 4.55 14.46
CA GLU A 31 -4.89 4.21 15.86
C GLU A 31 -3.47 4.60 16.30
N ILE A 32 -2.46 4.38 15.46
CA ILE A 32 -1.07 4.76 15.74
C ILE A 32 -0.92 6.28 15.77
N ASN A 33 -1.48 6.98 14.78
CA ASN A 33 -1.43 8.45 14.73
C ASN A 33 -2.11 9.08 15.95
N ARG A 34 -3.24 8.53 16.41
CA ARG A 34 -3.93 8.95 17.64
C ARG A 34 -3.10 8.74 18.91
N GLN A 35 -2.11 7.85 18.88
CA GLN A 35 -1.18 7.59 19.98
C GLN A 35 0.14 8.38 19.87
N GLY A 36 0.19 9.38 18.99
CA GLY A 36 1.37 10.24 18.80
C GLY A 36 2.28 9.81 17.64
N GLY A 37 1.81 8.89 16.78
CA GLY A 37 2.53 8.48 15.58
C GLY A 37 3.76 7.63 15.87
N VAL A 38 4.68 7.57 14.93
CA VAL A 38 5.92 6.80 15.04
C VAL A 38 7.05 7.76 15.39
N LEU A 39 7.66 7.60 16.57
CA LEU A 39 8.69 8.50 17.08
C LEU A 39 8.24 9.98 17.12
N GLY A 40 6.95 10.23 17.35
CA GLY A 40 6.36 11.57 17.35
C GLY A 40 5.97 12.10 15.96
N GLU A 41 6.15 11.31 14.90
CA GLU A 41 5.84 11.69 13.53
C GLU A 41 4.55 11.03 13.04
N GLU A 42 3.66 11.82 12.45
CA GLU A 42 2.42 11.34 11.82
C GLU A 42 2.72 10.45 10.60
N ILE A 43 2.01 9.33 10.51
CA ILE A 43 1.98 8.45 9.34
C ILE A 43 0.99 9.01 8.32
N ILE A 44 1.45 9.24 7.09
CA ILE A 44 0.61 9.68 5.96
C ILE A 44 0.43 8.51 4.98
N PRO A 45 -0.75 7.88 4.91
CA PRO A 45 -1.03 6.81 3.96
C PRO A 45 -1.33 7.35 2.55
N PHE A 46 -0.70 6.74 1.54
CA PHE A 46 -1.02 6.92 0.13
C PHE A 46 -1.57 5.62 -0.44
N VAL A 47 -2.82 5.63 -0.88
CA VAL A 47 -3.55 4.42 -1.32
C VAL A 47 -3.58 4.34 -2.84
N GLU A 48 -3.25 3.18 -3.41
CA GLU A 48 -3.40 2.91 -4.83
C GLU A 48 -4.09 1.56 -5.10
N ASP A 49 -4.89 1.52 -6.17
CA ASP A 49 -5.56 0.31 -6.62
C ASP A 49 -4.62 -0.58 -7.44
N GLY A 50 -4.39 -1.81 -6.98
CA GLY A 50 -3.68 -2.83 -7.73
C GLY A 50 -4.47 -3.45 -8.88
N ALA A 51 -5.80 -3.27 -8.90
CA ALA A 51 -6.73 -3.80 -9.90
C ALA A 51 -6.56 -5.31 -10.19
N SER A 52 -6.06 -6.08 -9.23
CA SER A 52 -5.80 -7.52 -9.36
C SER A 52 -4.84 -7.93 -10.49
N THR A 53 -4.01 -7.02 -11.02
CA THR A 53 -3.08 -7.37 -12.12
C THR A 53 -1.62 -7.03 -11.80
N PRO A 54 -0.65 -7.93 -12.11
CA PRO A 54 0.77 -7.68 -11.83
C PRO A 54 1.30 -6.38 -12.45
N ARG A 55 0.85 -6.05 -13.67
CA ARG A 55 1.24 -4.83 -14.39
C ARG A 55 0.78 -3.57 -13.64
N THR A 56 -0.46 -3.53 -13.18
CA THR A 56 -0.97 -2.38 -12.43
C THR A 56 -0.25 -2.27 -11.09
N PHE A 57 -0.08 -3.38 -10.36
CA PHE A 57 0.69 -3.40 -9.11
C PHE A 57 2.09 -2.80 -9.26
N ALA A 58 2.88 -3.22 -10.25
CA ALA A 58 4.22 -2.66 -10.48
C ALA A 58 4.17 -1.15 -10.82
N ALA A 59 3.23 -0.73 -11.67
CA ALA A 59 3.08 0.68 -12.03
C ALA A 59 2.68 1.56 -10.83
N LYS A 60 1.80 1.06 -9.97
CA LYS A 60 1.34 1.76 -8.77
C LYS A 60 2.40 1.79 -7.67
N ALA A 61 3.15 0.70 -7.47
CA ALA A 61 4.31 0.70 -6.59
C ALA A 61 5.32 1.78 -7.00
N LYS A 62 5.64 1.86 -8.29
CA LYS A 62 6.52 2.91 -8.84
C LYS A 62 5.96 4.32 -8.62
N LYS A 63 4.64 4.50 -8.72
CA LYS A 63 3.97 5.78 -8.44
C LYS A 63 4.12 6.16 -6.96
N LEU A 64 3.85 5.25 -6.04
CA LEU A 64 3.96 5.47 -4.60
C LEU A 64 5.39 5.86 -4.19
N ILE A 65 6.39 5.18 -4.74
CA ILE A 65 7.80 5.47 -4.45
C ILE A 65 8.20 6.82 -5.07
N LYS A 66 7.93 7.04 -6.36
CA LYS A 66 8.46 8.22 -7.06
C LYS A 66 7.69 9.51 -6.80
N ARG A 67 6.36 9.44 -6.68
CA ARG A 67 5.51 10.63 -6.51
C ARG A 67 5.17 10.88 -5.05
N SER A 68 4.78 9.84 -4.33
CA SER A 68 4.37 9.96 -2.93
C SER A 68 5.55 9.84 -1.96
N GLN A 69 6.75 9.52 -2.45
CA GLN A 69 7.95 9.32 -1.63
C GLN A 69 7.70 8.34 -0.47
N ALA A 70 6.89 7.31 -0.73
CA ALA A 70 6.55 6.31 0.28
C ALA A 70 7.81 5.56 0.72
N SER A 71 8.07 5.56 2.03
CA SER A 71 9.24 4.89 2.63
C SER A 71 9.03 3.38 2.80
N THR A 72 7.78 2.94 2.82
CA THR A 72 7.39 1.53 2.88
C THR A 72 6.08 1.29 2.13
N LEU A 73 5.87 0.07 1.66
CA LEU A 73 4.64 -0.36 0.99
C LEU A 73 4.00 -1.54 1.74
N PHE A 74 2.71 -1.45 2.03
CA PHE A 74 1.88 -2.58 2.49
C PHE A 74 1.06 -3.12 1.31
N GLY A 75 1.25 -4.42 1.05
CA GLY A 75 0.77 -5.16 -0.12
C GLY A 75 1.72 -6.33 -0.38
N CYS A 76 1.53 -7.22 -1.35
CA CYS A 76 0.39 -7.47 -2.23
C CYS A 76 -0.32 -8.76 -1.78
N TRP A 77 -1.38 -9.18 -2.48
CA TRP A 77 -2.01 -10.48 -2.22
C TRP A 77 -1.39 -11.65 -2.99
N THR A 78 -1.40 -11.62 -4.32
CA THR A 78 -0.97 -12.79 -5.13
C THR A 78 0.55 -12.85 -5.29
N SER A 79 1.08 -14.07 -5.45
CA SER A 79 2.50 -14.29 -5.75
C SER A 79 2.95 -13.60 -7.04
N ALA A 80 2.08 -13.53 -8.05
CA ALA A 80 2.37 -12.85 -9.31
C ALA A 80 2.50 -11.33 -9.13
N CYS A 81 1.60 -10.71 -8.36
CA CYS A 81 1.68 -9.29 -8.03
C CYS A 81 2.93 -8.99 -7.18
N ARG A 82 3.24 -9.82 -6.18
CA ARG A 82 4.47 -9.69 -5.37
C ARG A 82 5.73 -9.73 -6.24
N LYS A 83 5.86 -10.71 -7.14
CA LYS A 83 7.01 -10.81 -8.05
C LYS A 83 7.15 -9.58 -8.95
N ALA A 84 6.03 -9.02 -9.42
CA ALA A 84 6.05 -7.82 -10.26
C ALA A 84 6.46 -6.56 -9.46
N VAL A 85 6.02 -6.43 -8.21
CA VAL A 85 6.43 -5.33 -7.32
C VAL A 85 7.89 -5.47 -6.89
N GLN A 86 8.38 -6.70 -6.70
CA GLN A 86 9.78 -6.97 -6.31
C GLN A 86 10.76 -6.23 -7.21
N LEU A 87 10.57 -6.30 -8.54
CA LEU A 87 11.39 -5.61 -9.56
C LEU A 87 11.40 -4.07 -9.47
N VAL A 88 10.58 -3.49 -8.59
CA VAL A 88 10.46 -2.04 -8.36
C VAL A 88 11.09 -1.62 -7.04
N VAL A 89 11.14 -2.52 -6.04
CA VAL A 89 11.55 -2.21 -4.66
C VAL A 89 12.89 -2.84 -4.26
N GLU A 90 13.33 -3.88 -4.95
CA GLU A 90 14.58 -4.63 -4.75
C GLU A 90 15.40 -4.67 -6.05
#